data_AF-A0A8B6BN38-F1
#
_entry.id   AF-A0A8B6BN38-F1
#
_cell.length_a   1.000
_cell.length_b   1.000
_cell.length_c   1.000
_cell.angle_alpha   90.00
_cell.angle_beta   90.00
_cell.angle_gamma   90.00
#
_symmetry.space_group_name_H-M   'P 1'
#
loop_
_entity.id
_entity.type
_entity.pdbx_description
1 polymer ?
#
loop_
_entity_poly.entity_id
_entity_poly.type
_entity_poly.pdbx_seq_one_letter_code
_entity_poly.pdbx_strand_id
1 'polypeptide(L)'
;MTRQKCHKKMLYWFFSTLLDEAVPLQYKPPDFKEGIMPESIEEEIVYVWMNYSLLLELQGDSTQAVEMYETALSKLENVKDITKIWTSYLQFHARQVLDNKTNKEAAKTFTSLVYRAVTSIPTKFDCRFVWDSHWYNYNHINTVLDLYLNSLPKELLLTEYERLITIMPSNVQLILRACHEAISQDDLQLAKSFCNAAIYDNVGHLSLWKM
;
A
#
# COMPACT_ATOMS: atom_id res chain seq x y z
N MET A 1 -12.75 17.07 -22.92
CA MET A 1 -11.82 18.23 -23.04
C MET A 1 -11.19 18.67 -21.71
N THR A 2 -11.77 18.37 -20.54
CA THR A 2 -11.21 18.74 -19.22
C THR A 2 -10.12 17.79 -18.72
N ARG A 3 -10.20 16.49 -18.99
CA ARG A 3 -9.19 15.49 -18.57
C ARG A 3 -7.80 15.76 -19.16
N GLN A 4 -7.71 15.94 -20.48
CA GLN A 4 -6.45 16.20 -21.21
C GLN A 4 -5.64 17.40 -20.69
N LYS A 5 -6.31 18.43 -20.13
CA LYS A 5 -5.64 19.58 -19.51
C LYS A 5 -5.07 19.27 -18.12
N CYS A 6 -5.66 18.34 -17.36
CA CYS A 6 -5.11 17.88 -16.08
C CYS A 6 -3.86 17.01 -16.29
N HIS A 7 -3.85 16.14 -17.30
CA HIS A 7 -2.72 15.23 -17.55
C HIS A 7 -1.44 15.99 -17.97
N LYS A 8 -1.59 17.03 -18.81
CA LYS A 8 -0.46 17.92 -19.16
C LYS A 8 0.06 18.73 -17.97
N LYS A 9 -0.80 19.08 -17.00
CA LYS A 9 -0.41 19.80 -15.77
C LYS A 9 0.37 18.92 -14.78
N MET A 10 0.11 17.61 -14.75
CA MET A 10 0.80 16.69 -13.85
C MET A 10 2.21 16.35 -14.37
N LEU A 11 2.35 16.04 -15.67
CA LEU A 11 3.66 15.92 -16.32
C LEU A 11 4.46 17.24 -16.23
N TYR A 12 3.79 18.40 -16.37
CA TYR A 12 4.36 19.73 -16.14
C TYR A 12 4.94 19.89 -14.73
N TRP A 13 4.18 19.49 -13.70
CA TRP A 13 4.65 19.61 -12.32
C TRP A 13 5.83 18.67 -12.08
N PHE A 14 5.72 17.42 -12.52
CA PHE A 14 6.80 16.45 -12.45
C PHE A 14 8.09 16.95 -13.12
N PHE A 15 7.99 17.56 -14.30
CA PHE A 15 9.14 18.13 -15.02
C PHE A 15 9.76 19.34 -14.30
N SER A 16 8.93 20.17 -13.65
CA SER A 16 9.38 21.32 -12.87
C SER A 16 10.14 20.87 -11.62
N THR A 17 9.58 19.88 -10.91
CA THR A 17 10.19 19.30 -9.71
C THR A 17 11.45 18.51 -10.06
N LEU A 18 11.50 17.85 -11.22
CA LEU A 18 12.65 17.06 -11.69
C LEU A 18 13.88 17.94 -12.02
N LEU A 19 13.66 19.14 -12.55
CA LEU A 19 14.74 20.00 -13.07
C LEU A 19 15.12 21.15 -12.14
N ASP A 20 14.35 21.37 -11.06
CA ASP A 20 14.49 22.52 -10.15
C ASP A 20 14.53 23.89 -10.88
N GLU A 21 13.91 23.94 -12.08
CA GLU A 21 13.83 25.14 -12.90
C GLU A 21 12.40 25.68 -12.93
N ALA A 22 12.27 26.99 -12.82
CA ALA A 22 11.01 27.67 -13.08
C ALA A 22 10.62 27.45 -14.55
N VAL A 23 9.47 26.83 -14.77
CA VAL A 23 9.00 26.54 -16.14
C VAL A 23 8.95 27.85 -16.93
N PRO A 24 9.65 27.92 -18.08
CA PRO A 24 9.54 29.08 -18.95
C PRO A 24 8.07 29.35 -19.27
N LEU A 25 7.62 30.60 -19.18
CA LEU A 25 6.23 31.01 -19.48
C LEU A 25 5.74 30.55 -20.88
N GLN A 26 6.66 30.13 -21.75
CA GLN A 26 6.43 29.65 -23.10
C GLN A 26 6.64 28.14 -23.28
N TYR A 27 6.85 27.38 -22.19
CA TYR A 27 7.06 25.93 -22.29
C TYR A 27 5.83 25.24 -22.85
N LYS A 28 6.00 24.68 -24.05
CA LYS A 28 5.07 23.70 -24.60
C LYS A 28 5.66 22.33 -24.32
N PRO A 29 4.96 21.47 -23.56
CA PRO A 29 5.42 20.10 -23.38
C PRO A 29 5.61 19.47 -24.77
N PRO A 30 6.68 18.68 -24.98
CA PRO A 30 6.89 17.97 -26.23
C PRO A 30 5.64 17.20 -26.62
N ASP A 31 5.32 17.19 -27.91
CA ASP A 31 4.24 16.36 -28.41
C ASP A 31 4.60 14.88 -28.20
N PHE A 32 3.57 14.06 -27.94
CA PHE A 32 3.77 12.63 -27.79
C PHE A 32 4.36 12.05 -29.08
N LYS A 33 5.28 11.10 -28.95
CA LYS A 33 5.84 10.37 -30.10
C LYS A 33 4.70 9.71 -30.88
N GLU A 34 4.78 9.74 -32.21
CA GLU A 34 3.78 9.14 -33.09
C GLU A 34 3.45 7.71 -32.66
N GLY A 35 2.16 7.43 -32.46
CA GLY A 35 1.64 6.13 -32.02
C GLY A 35 1.43 5.97 -30.52
N ILE A 36 1.83 6.94 -29.67
CA ILE A 36 1.56 6.89 -28.23
C ILE A 36 0.25 7.62 -27.92
N MET A 37 -0.72 6.88 -27.40
CA MET A 37 -1.98 7.43 -26.93
C MET A 37 -1.81 7.98 -25.50
N PRO A 38 -2.37 9.16 -25.17
CA PRO A 38 -2.30 9.74 -23.82
C PRO A 38 -2.77 8.77 -22.72
N GLU A 39 -3.76 7.94 -23.02
CA GLU A 39 -4.32 6.95 -22.11
C GLU A 39 -3.28 5.88 -21.70
N SER A 40 -2.39 5.50 -22.60
CA SER A 40 -1.31 4.55 -22.31
C SER A 40 -0.30 5.09 -21.29
N ILE A 41 -0.10 6.41 -21.27
CA ILE A 41 0.78 7.07 -20.29
C ILE A 41 0.11 7.15 -18.92
N GLU A 42 -1.22 7.31 -18.89
CA GLU A 42 -1.99 7.29 -17.65
C GLU A 42 -1.93 5.91 -16.98
N GLU A 43 -1.94 4.83 -17.77
CA GLU A 43 -1.77 3.46 -17.25
C GLU A 43 -0.37 3.23 -16.64
N GLU A 44 0.65 3.92 -17.14
CA GLU A 44 2.03 3.77 -16.69
C GLU A 44 2.48 4.83 -15.68
N ILE A 45 1.63 5.81 -15.34
CA ILE A 45 1.98 6.95 -14.49
C ILE A 45 2.55 6.54 -13.13
N VAL A 46 2.10 5.40 -12.61
CA VAL A 46 2.55 4.82 -11.35
C VAL A 46 4.04 4.49 -11.39
N TYR A 47 4.50 3.94 -12.51
CA TYR A 47 5.91 3.59 -12.67
C TYR A 47 6.78 4.84 -12.78
N VAL A 48 6.26 5.94 -13.35
CA VAL A 48 6.95 7.23 -13.36
C VAL A 48 7.17 7.73 -11.93
N TRP A 49 6.13 7.71 -11.09
CA TRP A 49 6.24 8.07 -9.68
C TRP A 49 7.24 7.18 -8.93
N MET A 50 7.15 5.86 -9.11
CA MET A 50 8.06 4.90 -8.46
C MET A 50 9.52 5.13 -8.86
N ASN A 51 9.78 5.28 -10.17
CA ASN A 51 11.13 5.48 -10.69
C ASN A 51 11.72 6.81 -10.21
N TYR A 52 10.89 7.85 -10.10
CA TYR A 52 11.35 9.14 -9.60
C TYR A 52 11.66 9.13 -8.11
N SER A 53 10.78 8.55 -7.29
CA SER A 53 11.06 8.37 -5.87
C SER A 53 12.32 7.53 -5.64
N LEU A 54 12.56 6.51 -6.47
CA LEU A 54 13.79 5.72 -6.43
C LEU A 54 15.01 6.54 -6.85
N LEU A 55 14.91 7.39 -7.87
CA LEU A 55 16.01 8.28 -8.27
C LEU A 55 16.39 9.23 -7.13
N LEU A 56 15.42 9.84 -6.47
CA LEU A 56 15.63 10.72 -5.31
C LEU A 56 16.29 9.96 -4.15
N GLU A 57 15.84 8.74 -3.87
CA GLU A 57 16.48 7.84 -2.90
C GLU A 57 17.96 7.59 -3.24
N LEU A 58 18.27 7.26 -4.50
CA LEU A 58 19.64 7.01 -4.95
C LEU A 58 20.53 8.26 -4.90
N GLN A 59 19.95 9.44 -5.06
CA GLN A 59 20.63 10.73 -4.89
C GLN A 59 20.81 11.14 -3.42
N GLY A 60 20.20 10.41 -2.49
CA GLY A 60 20.25 10.68 -1.05
C GLY A 60 19.21 11.69 -0.56
N ASP A 61 18.28 12.14 -1.42
CA ASP A 61 17.20 13.05 -1.03
C ASP A 61 15.98 12.28 -0.52
N SER A 62 16.11 11.75 0.70
CA SER A 62 15.04 11.02 1.38
C SER A 62 13.81 11.90 1.66
N THR A 63 14.00 13.21 1.85
CA THR A 63 12.90 14.16 2.12
C THR A 63 12.00 14.33 0.91
N GLN A 64 12.57 14.62 -0.26
CA GLN A 64 11.80 14.75 -1.48
C GLN A 64 11.20 13.39 -1.91
N ALA A 65 11.92 12.28 -1.70
CA ALA A 65 11.38 10.95 -1.99
C ALA A 65 10.08 10.68 -1.22
N VAL A 66 10.02 11.05 0.07
CA VAL A 66 8.81 10.98 0.90
C VAL A 66 7.70 11.85 0.31
N GLU A 67 7.99 13.12 0.00
CA GLU A 67 6.99 14.04 -0.58
C GLU A 67 6.42 13.52 -1.90
N MET A 68 7.24 12.86 -2.72
CA MET A 68 6.80 12.27 -3.99
C MET A 68 5.87 11.08 -3.78
N TYR A 69 6.16 10.22 -2.80
CA TYR A 69 5.24 9.14 -2.44
C TYR A 69 3.89 9.67 -1.95
N GLU A 70 3.88 10.67 -1.07
CA GLU A 70 2.64 11.29 -0.57
C GLU A 70 1.86 11.97 -1.71
N THR A 71 2.57 12.67 -2.59
CA THR A 71 1.96 13.30 -3.76
C THR A 71 1.35 12.24 -4.68
N ALA A 72 2.05 11.15 -4.97
CA ALA A 72 1.53 10.06 -5.78
C ALA A 72 0.26 9.45 -5.17
N LEU A 73 0.25 9.16 -3.86
CA LEU A 73 -0.92 8.67 -3.14
C LEU A 73 -2.12 9.62 -3.21
N SER A 74 -1.88 10.93 -3.24
CA SER A 74 -2.95 11.94 -3.39
C SER A 74 -3.55 12.03 -4.79
N LYS A 75 -2.88 11.49 -5.81
CA LYS A 75 -3.25 11.62 -7.23
C LYS A 75 -3.81 10.34 -7.84
N LEU A 76 -3.49 9.19 -7.28
CA LEU A 76 -3.93 7.90 -7.81
C LEU A 76 -5.33 7.55 -7.28
N GLU A 77 -6.17 7.02 -8.17
CA GLU A 77 -7.53 6.59 -7.83
C GLU A 77 -7.68 5.06 -7.85
N ASN A 78 -6.83 4.37 -8.62
CA ASN A 78 -6.90 2.93 -8.78
C ASN A 78 -6.24 2.21 -7.60
N VAL A 79 -6.99 1.30 -6.96
CA VAL A 79 -6.51 0.51 -5.81
C VAL A 79 -5.22 -0.25 -6.12
N LYS A 80 -5.08 -0.84 -7.32
CA LYS A 80 -3.87 -1.57 -7.70
C LYS A 80 -2.64 -0.67 -7.67
N ASP A 81 -2.81 0.56 -8.13
CA ASP A 81 -1.75 1.54 -8.30
C ASP A 81 -1.39 2.18 -6.97
N ILE A 82 -2.39 2.50 -6.16
CA ILE A 82 -2.23 2.93 -4.75
C ILE A 82 -1.46 1.86 -3.97
N THR A 83 -1.81 0.59 -4.11
CA THR A 83 -1.10 -0.51 -3.44
C THR A 83 0.36 -0.62 -3.89
N LYS A 84 0.66 -0.45 -5.19
CA LYS A 84 2.05 -0.45 -5.68
C LYS A 84 2.88 0.69 -5.08
N ILE A 85 2.31 1.90 -5.00
CA ILE A 85 2.98 3.04 -4.37
C ILE A 85 3.20 2.78 -2.89
N TRP A 86 2.19 2.33 -2.15
CA TRP A 86 2.35 1.96 -0.74
C TRP A 86 3.42 0.89 -0.52
N THR A 87 3.42 -0.14 -1.36
CA THR A 87 4.41 -1.23 -1.30
C THR A 87 5.82 -0.67 -1.47
N SER A 88 6.03 0.18 -2.48
CA SER A 88 7.34 0.79 -2.76
C SER A 88 7.77 1.74 -1.63
N TYR A 89 6.83 2.53 -1.12
CA TYR A 89 7.07 3.48 -0.03
C TYR A 89 7.43 2.76 1.28
N LEU A 90 6.75 1.66 1.59
CA LEU A 90 7.06 0.83 2.75
C LEU A 90 8.39 0.11 2.59
N GLN A 91 8.73 -0.37 1.39
CA GLN A 91 10.05 -0.95 1.13
C GLN A 91 11.18 0.08 1.32
N PHE A 92 10.97 1.33 0.92
CA PHE A 92 11.91 2.42 1.18
C PHE A 92 12.17 2.61 2.68
N HIS A 93 11.12 2.70 3.49
CA HIS A 93 11.27 2.80 4.95
C HIS A 93 11.84 1.53 5.59
N ALA A 94 11.48 0.34 5.10
CA ALA A 94 12.04 -0.92 5.56
C ALA A 94 13.56 -0.98 5.34
N ARG A 95 14.06 -0.49 4.20
CA ARG A 95 15.50 -0.34 3.94
C ARG A 95 16.17 0.61 4.93
N GLN A 96 15.56 1.76 5.20
CA GLN A 96 16.11 2.70 6.19
C GLN A 96 16.19 2.12 7.61
N VAL A 97 15.20 1.33 8.03
CA VAL A 97 15.22 0.62 9.31
C VAL A 97 16.34 -0.42 9.34
N LEU A 98 16.55 -1.14 8.23
CA LEU A 98 17.62 -2.14 8.11
C LEU A 98 19.01 -1.51 8.16
N ASP A 99 19.19 -0.36 7.51
CA ASP A 99 20.45 0.38 7.49
C ASP A 99 20.75 1.03 8.85
N ASN A 100 19.71 1.46 9.57
CA ASN A 100 19.81 2.12 10.88
C ASN A 100 19.14 1.30 12.00
N LYS A 101 19.60 0.07 12.22
CA LYS A 101 18.97 -0.89 13.18
C LYS A 101 18.77 -0.36 14.61
N THR A 102 19.59 0.60 15.04
CA THR A 102 19.48 1.22 16.38
C THR A 102 18.48 2.36 16.44
N ASN A 103 17.98 2.84 15.30
CA ASN A 103 17.05 3.95 15.22
C ASN A 103 15.62 3.48 15.49
N LYS A 104 15.23 3.52 16.76
CA LYS A 104 13.86 3.23 17.22
C LYS A 104 12.81 4.15 16.59
N GLU A 105 13.17 5.36 16.19
CA GLU A 105 12.24 6.29 15.54
C GLU A 105 11.91 5.86 14.12
N ALA A 106 12.91 5.40 13.36
CA ALA A 106 12.70 4.82 12.02
C ALA A 106 11.75 3.62 12.07
N ALA A 107 11.93 2.73 13.05
CA ALA A 107 11.05 1.58 13.24
C ALA A 107 9.60 2.00 13.59
N LYS A 108 9.43 3.00 14.47
CA LYS A 108 8.11 3.56 14.79
C LYS A 108 7.43 4.20 13.57
N THR A 109 8.18 4.95 12.79
CA THR A 109 7.69 5.57 11.54
C THR A 109 7.24 4.50 10.56
N PHE A 110 8.05 3.45 10.37
CA PHE A 110 7.68 2.33 9.51
C PHE A 110 6.40 1.64 9.96
N THR A 111 6.28 1.28 11.25
CA THR A 111 5.05 0.70 11.80
C THR A 111 3.84 1.63 11.61
N SER A 112 3.99 2.92 11.91
CA SER A 112 2.92 3.90 11.71
C SER A 112 2.47 4.00 10.25
N LEU A 113 3.41 3.94 9.31
CA LEU A 113 3.14 3.94 7.88
C LEU A 113 2.40 2.69 7.44
N VAL A 114 2.73 1.51 7.98
CA VAL A 114 2.00 0.26 7.69
C VAL A 114 0.55 0.38 8.13
N TYR A 115 0.30 0.86 9.36
CA TYR A 115 -1.07 1.06 9.85
C TYR A 115 -1.84 2.08 9.01
N ARG A 116 -1.17 3.13 8.54
CA ARG A 116 -1.77 4.11 7.61
C ARG A 116 -2.07 3.51 6.23
N ALA A 117 -1.21 2.64 5.72
CA ALA A 117 -1.43 1.93 4.46
C ALA A 117 -2.66 1.00 4.58
N VAL A 118 -2.75 0.24 5.67
CA VAL A 118 -3.85 -0.69 5.94
C VAL A 118 -5.20 0.03 6.02
N THR A 119 -5.25 1.23 6.60
CA THR A 119 -6.51 1.99 6.75
C THR A 119 -6.87 2.83 5.54
N SER A 120 -5.92 3.14 4.65
CA SER A 120 -6.15 3.99 3.47
C SER A 120 -6.38 3.21 2.17
N ILE A 121 -5.88 1.98 2.04
CA ILE A 121 -6.12 1.15 0.86
C ILE A 121 -7.59 0.71 0.84
N PRO A 122 -8.36 0.99 -0.23
CA PRO A 122 -9.75 0.58 -0.32
C PRO A 122 -9.88 -0.96 -0.34
N THR A 123 -10.63 -1.49 0.62
CA THR A 123 -10.94 -2.94 0.72
C THR A 123 -12.39 -3.26 0.48
N LYS A 124 -13.28 -2.28 0.57
CA LYS A 124 -14.73 -2.43 0.40
C LYS A 124 -15.13 -1.96 -0.99
N PHE A 125 -15.83 -2.83 -1.71
CA PHE A 125 -16.24 -2.57 -3.09
C PHE A 125 -17.74 -2.80 -3.26
N ASP A 126 -18.38 -1.97 -4.06
CA ASP A 126 -19.81 -2.08 -4.33
C ASP A 126 -20.12 -3.30 -5.21
N CYS A 127 -21.15 -4.06 -4.85
CA CYS A 127 -21.69 -5.11 -5.69
C CYS A 127 -22.50 -4.50 -6.84
N ARG A 128 -22.02 -4.66 -8.08
CA ARG A 128 -22.65 -4.07 -9.28
C ARG A 128 -24.11 -4.49 -9.53
N PHE A 129 -24.54 -5.61 -8.95
CA PHE A 129 -25.84 -6.24 -9.24
C PHE A 129 -26.78 -6.34 -8.04
N VAL A 130 -26.32 -5.99 -6.83
CA VAL A 130 -27.12 -6.09 -5.61
C VAL A 130 -27.02 -4.76 -4.86
N TRP A 131 -28.17 -4.11 -4.68
CA TRP A 131 -28.23 -2.82 -4.03
C TRP A 131 -27.89 -2.97 -2.55
N ASP A 132 -27.10 -2.03 -2.03
CA ASP A 132 -26.64 -2.00 -0.63
C ASP A 132 -25.79 -3.21 -0.19
N SER A 133 -25.33 -4.03 -1.14
CA SER A 133 -24.39 -5.11 -0.90
C SER A 133 -22.98 -4.67 -1.28
N HIS A 134 -22.03 -5.04 -0.43
CA HIS A 134 -20.62 -4.79 -0.64
C HIS A 134 -19.86 -6.11 -0.49
N TRP A 135 -18.73 -6.20 -1.17
CA TRP A 135 -17.78 -7.29 -0.99
C TRP A 135 -16.43 -6.72 -0.58
N TYR A 136 -15.70 -7.51 0.21
CA TYR A 136 -14.38 -7.13 0.68
C TYR A 136 -13.29 -7.85 -0.11
N ASN A 137 -12.26 -7.11 -0.51
CA ASN A 137 -11.06 -7.63 -1.14
C ASN A 137 -9.83 -7.21 -0.33
N TYR A 138 -9.21 -8.17 0.33
CA TYR A 138 -7.99 -7.96 1.10
C TYR A 138 -6.72 -8.39 0.36
N ASN A 139 -6.80 -8.92 -0.88
CA ASN A 139 -5.62 -9.44 -1.58
C ASN A 139 -4.50 -8.40 -1.71
N HIS A 140 -4.87 -7.16 -2.02
CA HIS A 140 -3.92 -6.05 -2.16
C HIS A 140 -3.27 -5.64 -0.82
N ILE A 141 -4.02 -5.69 0.27
CA ILE A 141 -3.47 -5.38 1.60
C ILE A 141 -2.62 -6.54 2.10
N ASN A 142 -3.02 -7.79 1.84
CA ASN A 142 -2.28 -8.96 2.27
C ASN A 142 -0.85 -8.98 1.71
N THR A 143 -0.64 -8.52 0.48
CA THR A 143 0.72 -8.37 -0.07
C THR A 143 1.56 -7.32 0.67
N VAL A 144 0.92 -6.26 1.18
CA VAL A 144 1.59 -5.24 2.00
C VAL A 144 1.88 -5.78 3.41
N LEU A 145 0.93 -6.49 4.00
CA LEU A 145 1.10 -7.14 5.30
C LEU A 145 2.20 -8.20 5.27
N ASP A 146 2.35 -8.93 4.17
CA ASP A 146 3.44 -9.90 4.01
C ASP A 146 4.81 -9.23 4.16
N LEU A 147 5.01 -8.03 3.61
CA LEU A 147 6.25 -7.28 3.80
C LEU A 147 6.48 -6.88 5.26
N TYR A 148 5.42 -6.42 5.94
CA TYR A 148 5.51 -6.01 7.34
C TYR A 148 5.74 -7.20 8.28
N LEU A 149 4.91 -8.23 8.20
CA LEU A 149 4.96 -9.39 9.10
C LEU A 149 6.28 -10.16 8.93
N ASN A 150 6.80 -10.29 7.70
CA ASN A 150 8.10 -10.92 7.47
C ASN A 150 9.28 -10.12 8.04
N SER A 151 9.10 -8.83 8.33
CA SER A 151 10.14 -7.99 8.94
C SER A 151 10.17 -8.09 10.47
N LEU A 152 9.16 -8.69 11.10
CA LEU A 152 9.02 -8.74 12.54
C LEU A 152 9.65 -10.00 13.17
N PRO A 153 10.17 -9.89 14.41
CA PRO A 153 10.52 -11.04 15.23
C PRO A 153 9.29 -11.90 15.55
N LYS A 154 9.49 -13.22 15.67
CA LYS A 154 8.40 -14.18 15.91
C LYS A 154 7.64 -13.93 17.20
N GLU A 155 8.33 -13.42 18.22
CA GLU A 155 7.78 -13.14 19.54
C GLU A 155 6.71 -12.03 19.51
N LEU A 156 6.76 -11.16 18.49
CA LEU A 156 5.82 -10.05 18.33
C LEU A 156 4.68 -10.36 17.35
N LEU A 157 4.78 -11.44 16.57
CA LEU A 157 3.83 -11.75 15.50
C LEU A 157 2.41 -11.90 16.01
N LEU A 158 2.19 -12.67 17.08
CA LEU A 158 0.84 -12.92 17.62
C LEU A 158 0.17 -11.62 18.08
N THR A 159 0.89 -10.77 18.80
CA THR A 159 0.38 -9.46 19.25
C THR A 159 0.05 -8.55 18.06
N GLU A 160 0.86 -8.57 17.00
CA GLU A 160 0.58 -7.79 15.80
C GLU A 160 -0.60 -8.35 15.00
N TYR A 161 -0.77 -9.67 14.95
CA TYR A 161 -1.97 -10.30 14.36
C TYR A 161 -3.24 -9.87 15.09
N GLU A 162 -3.27 -9.85 16.43
CA GLU A 162 -4.44 -9.36 17.20
C GLU A 162 -4.81 -7.92 16.82
N ARG A 163 -3.82 -7.04 16.73
CA ARG A 163 -4.02 -5.64 16.33
C ARG A 163 -4.56 -5.52 14.92
N LEU A 164 -3.98 -6.25 13.97
CA LEU A 164 -4.40 -6.20 12.56
C LEU A 164 -5.80 -6.79 12.36
N ILE A 165 -6.16 -7.85 13.08
CA ILE A 165 -7.50 -8.45 13.07
C ILE A 165 -8.54 -7.47 13.62
N THR A 166 -8.20 -6.70 14.66
CA THR A 166 -9.08 -5.65 15.20
C THR A 166 -9.40 -4.58 14.15
N ILE A 167 -8.45 -4.27 13.26
CA ILE A 167 -8.63 -3.29 12.18
C ILE A 167 -9.37 -3.89 10.98
N MET A 168 -9.13 -5.17 10.68
CA MET A 168 -9.68 -5.87 9.51
C MET A 168 -10.33 -7.21 9.89
N PRO A 169 -11.45 -7.19 10.61
CA PRO A 169 -12.09 -8.41 11.13
C PRO A 169 -12.62 -9.34 10.01
N SER A 170 -12.96 -8.79 8.83
CA SER A 170 -13.43 -9.59 7.69
C SER A 170 -12.29 -10.19 6.85
N ASN A 171 -11.03 -10.00 7.23
CA ASN A 171 -9.89 -10.55 6.50
C ASN A 171 -9.60 -12.00 6.93
N VAL A 172 -10.33 -12.93 6.34
CA VAL A 172 -10.22 -14.37 6.65
C VAL A 172 -8.79 -14.91 6.43
N GLN A 173 -8.08 -14.45 5.40
CA GLN A 173 -6.70 -14.91 5.14
C GLN A 173 -5.75 -14.52 6.28
N LEU A 174 -5.91 -13.32 6.84
CA LEU A 174 -5.12 -12.87 7.98
C LEU A 174 -5.41 -13.72 9.21
N ILE A 175 -6.68 -14.00 9.49
CA ILE A 175 -7.08 -14.80 10.65
C ILE A 175 -6.52 -16.23 10.54
N LEU A 176 -6.64 -16.87 9.38
CA LEU A 176 -6.10 -18.21 9.15
C LEU A 176 -4.59 -18.26 9.43
N ARG A 177 -3.83 -17.25 8.96
CA ARG A 177 -2.39 -17.16 9.22
C ARG A 177 -2.09 -16.96 10.71
N ALA A 178 -2.86 -16.11 11.38
CA ALA A 178 -2.74 -15.90 12.83
C ALA A 178 -2.99 -17.19 13.63
N CYS A 179 -4.00 -17.98 13.24
CA CYS A 179 -4.27 -19.27 13.86
C CYS A 179 -3.13 -20.27 13.63
N HIS A 180 -2.58 -20.34 12.40
CA HIS A 180 -1.42 -21.20 12.12
C HIS A 180 -0.18 -20.81 12.94
N GLU A 181 0.07 -19.52 13.11
CA GLU A 181 1.17 -19.04 13.95
C GLU A 181 0.92 -19.36 15.43
N ALA A 182 -0.30 -19.17 15.93
CA ALA A 182 -0.66 -19.49 17.32
C ALA A 182 -0.50 -21.00 17.64
N ILE A 183 -0.91 -21.86 16.71
CA ILE A 183 -0.69 -23.32 16.81
C ILE A 183 0.81 -23.64 16.80
N SER A 184 1.59 -22.94 15.98
CA SER A 184 3.05 -23.14 15.91
C SER A 184 3.77 -22.71 17.20
N GLN A 185 3.20 -21.76 17.94
CA GLN A 185 3.71 -21.28 19.23
C GLN A 185 3.06 -21.98 20.44
N ASP A 186 2.27 -23.03 20.23
CA ASP A 186 1.54 -23.82 21.25
C ASP A 186 0.50 -23.03 22.08
N ASP A 187 0.04 -21.88 21.57
CA ASP A 187 -1.04 -21.09 22.19
C ASP A 187 -2.41 -21.46 21.60
N LEU A 188 -2.95 -22.59 22.08
CA LEU A 188 -4.24 -23.09 21.65
C LEU A 188 -5.43 -22.22 22.11
N GLN A 189 -5.27 -21.44 23.18
CA GLN A 189 -6.33 -20.54 23.65
C GLN A 189 -6.48 -19.35 22.72
N LEU A 190 -5.36 -18.79 22.26
CA LEU A 190 -5.36 -17.71 21.30
C LEU A 190 -5.85 -18.17 19.92
N ALA A 191 -5.44 -19.35 19.46
CA ALA A 191 -5.99 -19.93 18.23
C ALA A 191 -7.53 -20.07 18.30
N LYS A 192 -8.06 -20.51 19.44
CA LYS A 192 -9.50 -20.61 19.65
C LYS A 192 -10.20 -19.25 19.68
N SER A 193 -9.57 -18.22 20.24
CA SER A 193 -10.15 -16.86 20.26
C SER A 193 -10.27 -16.29 18.85
N PHE A 194 -9.25 -16.47 18.00
CA PHE A 194 -9.27 -16.07 16.59
C PHE A 194 -10.35 -16.81 15.79
N CYS A 195 -10.48 -18.12 15.98
CA CYS A 195 -11.54 -18.90 15.33
C CYS A 195 -12.94 -18.43 15.77
N ASN A 196 -13.14 -18.18 17.07
CA ASN A 196 -14.41 -17.67 17.56
C ASN A 196 -14.77 -16.32 16.91
N ALA A 197 -13.81 -15.40 16.84
CA ALA A 197 -14.02 -14.11 16.17
C ALA A 197 -14.39 -14.26 14.69
N ALA A 198 -13.73 -15.18 13.97
CA ALA A 198 -14.03 -15.43 12.56
C ALA A 198 -15.40 -16.08 12.32
N ILE A 199 -15.85 -16.98 13.22
CA ILE A 199 -17.11 -17.69 13.05
C ILE A 199 -18.30 -16.74 13.11
N TYR A 200 -18.27 -15.72 13.97
CA TYR A 200 -19.38 -14.76 14.07
C TYR A 200 -19.52 -13.90 12.81
N ASP A 201 -18.40 -13.48 12.22
CA ASP A 201 -18.41 -12.50 11.13
C ASP A 201 -18.34 -13.13 9.73
N ASN A 202 -17.85 -14.37 9.59
CA ASN A 202 -17.48 -14.96 8.31
C ASN A 202 -17.94 -16.43 8.12
N VAL A 203 -19.16 -16.75 8.58
CA VAL A 203 -19.76 -18.12 8.53
C VAL A 203 -19.64 -18.78 7.13
N GLY A 204 -19.70 -17.99 6.06
CA GLY A 204 -19.71 -18.48 4.67
C GLY A 204 -18.37 -18.89 4.06
N HIS A 205 -17.23 -18.69 4.72
CA HIS A 205 -15.92 -19.00 4.14
C HIS A 205 -15.48 -20.44 4.43
N LEU A 206 -15.57 -21.33 3.43
CA LEU A 206 -15.24 -22.76 3.53
C LEU A 206 -13.83 -23.04 4.09
N SER A 207 -12.87 -22.14 3.85
CA SER A 207 -11.49 -22.30 4.33
C SER A 207 -11.37 -22.26 5.85
N LEU A 208 -12.26 -21.55 6.56
CA LEU A 208 -12.29 -21.52 8.03
C LEU A 208 -12.69 -22.88 8.62
N TRP A 209 -13.55 -23.62 7.91
CA TRP A 209 -14.08 -24.92 8.33
C TRP A 209 -13.12 -26.10 8.08
N LYS A 210 -12.01 -25.85 7.36
CA LYS A 210 -11.01 -26.87 7.02
C LYS A 210 -9.75 -26.81 7.89
N MET A 211 -9.65 -25.81 8.78
CA MET A 211 -8.64 -25.76 9.84
C MET A 211 -8.90 -26.85 10.87
#